data_AF-A0ABD4WVG6-F1
#
_entry.id   AF-A0ABD4WVG6-F1
#
_cell.length_a   1.000
_cell.length_b   1.000
_cell.length_c   1.000
_cell.angle_alpha   90.00
_cell.angle_beta   90.00
_cell.angle_gamma   90.00
#
_symmetry.space_group_name_H-M   'P 1'
#
loop_
_entity.id
_entity.type
_entity.pdbx_description
1 polymer ?
#
loop_
_entity_poly.entity_id
_entity_poly.type
_entity_poly.pdbx_seq_one_letter_code
_entity_poly.pdbx_strand_id
1 'polypeptide(L)'
;MSGEFELVLKKAVELNPLFIIHRGDTVYTGKKEYLEHFVKVVEKIASNIPMFVCVGNHDELYLDESNLENFRATIGKAHWVIDIPVFNFRCIALNNVISPKNKIYGFTDRELNYLEQQLEDAPRNTVVAMHAQPNIGRWSNLEGFPVTTPQSQEFFDLIQEHRVKKVLVSHVHAYDEQFIRKNRNGTFTFGRGTDFVLSGGAGAPLDFEQPLILNNYNFTEFFVSRYNILGPLLWKDFGRPRRNCL
;
A
#
# COMPACT_ATOMS: atom_id res chain seq x y z
N MET A 1 -10.70 8.01 13.91
CA MET A 1 -10.15 6.68 13.64
C MET A 1 -11.15 5.68 14.14
N SER A 2 -11.44 4.64 13.36
CA SER A 2 -12.41 3.62 13.73
C SER A 2 -11.79 2.64 14.75
N GLY A 3 -12.59 2.05 15.63
CA GLY A 3 -12.12 1.05 16.59
C GLY A 3 -11.64 -0.24 15.92
N GLU A 4 -11.99 -0.43 14.65
CA GLU A 4 -11.58 -1.52 13.77
C GLU A 4 -10.07 -1.45 13.47
N PHE A 5 -9.52 -0.26 13.21
CA PHE A 5 -8.06 -0.12 13.02
C PHE A 5 -7.27 -0.57 14.25
N GLU A 6 -7.73 -0.21 15.45
CA GLU A 6 -7.06 -0.68 16.67
C GLU A 6 -7.11 -2.20 16.81
N LEU A 7 -8.19 -2.87 16.38
CA LEU A 7 -8.31 -4.33 16.46
C LEU A 7 -7.36 -5.01 15.47
N VAL A 8 -7.34 -4.53 14.23
CA VAL A 8 -6.42 -4.98 13.18
C VAL A 8 -4.98 -4.82 13.65
N LEU A 9 -4.62 -3.63 14.15
CA LEU A 9 -3.25 -3.34 14.60
C LEU A 9 -2.85 -4.18 15.82
N LYS A 10 -3.72 -4.34 16.82
CA LYS A 10 -3.45 -5.24 17.97
C LYS A 10 -3.16 -6.66 17.49
N LYS A 11 -3.94 -7.16 16.53
CA LYS A 11 -3.73 -8.50 16.00
C LYS A 11 -2.42 -8.63 15.22
N ALA A 12 -2.05 -7.61 14.45
CA ALA A 12 -0.76 -7.58 13.76
C ALA A 12 0.43 -7.56 14.75
N VAL A 13 0.32 -6.81 15.84
CA VAL A 13 1.35 -6.73 16.90
C VAL A 13 1.54 -8.06 17.62
N GLU A 14 0.46 -8.85 17.84
CA GLU A 14 0.56 -10.20 18.44
C GLU A 14 1.47 -11.15 17.66
N LEU A 15 1.65 -10.92 16.35
CA LEU A 15 2.53 -11.72 15.49
C LEU A 15 4.01 -11.35 15.64
N ASN A 16 4.30 -10.26 16.37
CA ASN A 16 5.64 -9.74 16.61
C ASN A 16 6.49 -9.57 15.32
N PRO A 17 5.97 -8.88 14.29
CA PRO A 17 6.72 -8.67 13.05
C PRO A 17 7.94 -7.75 13.24
N LEU A 18 8.91 -7.87 12.32
CA LEU A 18 10.08 -6.97 12.30
C LEU A 18 9.70 -5.50 12.04
N PHE A 19 8.66 -5.28 11.24
CA PHE A 19 8.08 -3.98 10.94
C PHE A 19 6.68 -4.15 10.33
N ILE A 20 5.92 -3.06 10.28
CA ILE A 20 4.60 -2.98 9.63
C ILE A 20 4.68 -1.98 8.47
N ILE A 21 4.05 -2.28 7.34
CA ILE A 21 3.82 -1.32 6.25
C ILE A 21 2.34 -0.93 6.23
N HIS A 22 2.04 0.35 6.45
CA HIS A 22 0.73 0.95 6.25
C HIS A 22 0.69 1.65 4.90
N ARG A 23 -0.23 1.27 4.01
CA ARG A 23 -0.19 1.69 2.59
C ARG A 23 -1.03 2.95 2.31
N GLY A 24 -0.96 3.95 3.18
CA GLY A 24 -1.72 5.20 3.05
C GLY A 24 -3.15 5.15 3.58
N ASP A 25 -3.78 6.31 3.53
CA ASP A 25 -5.05 6.65 4.18
C ASP A 25 -4.99 6.43 5.68
N THR A 26 -4.01 7.08 6.32
CA THR A 26 -3.83 7.01 7.78
C THR A 26 -5.03 7.58 8.53
N VAL A 27 -5.60 8.65 7.99
CA VAL A 27 -6.76 9.37 8.51
C VAL A 27 -7.57 9.93 7.35
N TYR A 28 -8.87 10.14 7.59
CA TYR A 28 -9.81 10.53 6.54
C TYR A 28 -9.59 11.94 5.95
N THR A 29 -8.92 12.85 6.66
CA THR A 29 -8.86 14.26 6.26
C THR A 29 -7.45 14.83 6.11
N GLY A 30 -6.40 14.04 6.38
CA GLY A 30 -5.01 14.49 6.36
C GLY A 30 -4.65 15.62 7.34
N LYS A 31 -5.60 16.14 8.12
CA LYS A 31 -5.34 17.24 9.06
C LYS A 31 -4.36 16.78 10.14
N LYS A 32 -3.45 17.68 10.49
CA LYS A 32 -2.36 17.44 11.44
C LYS A 32 -2.83 16.81 12.76
N GLU A 33 -3.88 17.33 13.38
CA GLU A 33 -4.41 16.82 14.64
C GLU A 33 -4.87 15.35 14.58
N TYR A 34 -5.39 14.89 13.44
CA TYR A 34 -5.79 13.50 13.25
C TYR A 34 -4.57 12.63 12.95
N LEU A 35 -3.61 13.12 12.18
CA LEU A 35 -2.32 12.43 11.97
C LEU A 35 -1.58 12.25 13.31
N GLU A 36 -1.57 13.26 14.18
CA GLU A 36 -1.01 13.16 15.53
C GLU A 36 -1.78 12.15 16.39
N HIS A 37 -3.09 12.06 16.22
CA HIS A 37 -3.90 11.03 16.87
C HIS A 37 -3.55 9.62 16.36
N PHE A 38 -3.34 9.44 15.05
CA PHE A 38 -2.85 8.19 14.47
C PHE A 38 -1.54 7.76 15.10
N VAL A 39 -0.57 8.67 15.18
CA VAL A 39 0.73 8.39 15.83
C VAL A 39 0.53 7.94 17.27
N LYS A 40 -0.29 8.64 18.06
CA LYS A 40 -0.58 8.24 19.45
C LYS A 40 -1.21 6.85 19.57
N VAL A 41 -2.11 6.48 18.65
CA VAL A 41 -2.72 5.13 18.61
C VAL A 41 -1.65 4.08 18.29
N VAL A 42 -0.81 4.33 17.29
CA VAL A 42 0.28 3.44 16.89
C VAL A 42 1.30 3.28 18.01
N GLU A 43 1.78 4.38 18.62
CA GLU A 43 2.71 4.32 19.76
C GLU A 43 2.13 3.55 20.94
N LYS A 44 0.83 3.71 21.21
CA LYS A 44 0.15 2.99 22.29
C LYS A 44 0.08 1.48 22.05
N ILE A 45 -0.18 1.05 20.82
CA ILE A 45 -0.46 -0.37 20.50
C ILE A 45 0.80 -1.11 20.01
N ALA A 46 1.62 -0.44 19.22
CA ALA A 46 2.76 -1.00 18.49
C ALA A 46 4.09 -0.29 18.83
N SER A 47 4.24 0.23 20.06
CA SER A 47 5.44 1.00 20.52
C SER A 47 6.79 0.40 20.17
N ASN A 48 6.90 -0.92 20.09
CA ASN A 48 8.15 -1.63 19.86
C ASN A 48 8.33 -2.12 18.41
N ILE A 49 7.39 -1.81 17.51
CA ILE A 49 7.39 -2.29 16.13
C ILE A 49 7.42 -1.09 15.19
N PRO A 50 8.48 -0.92 14.38
CA PRO A 50 8.53 0.15 13.39
C PRO A 50 7.36 0.05 12.40
N MET A 51 6.69 1.18 12.15
CA MET A 51 5.64 1.29 11.13
C MET A 51 6.07 2.27 10.04
N PHE A 52 6.04 1.82 8.80
CA PHE A 52 6.36 2.62 7.62
C PHE A 52 5.08 2.90 6.84
N VAL A 53 4.87 4.14 6.45
CA VAL A 53 3.57 4.61 5.96
C VAL A 53 3.72 5.21 4.56
N CYS A 54 2.99 4.68 3.58
CA CYS A 54 2.84 5.30 2.26
C CYS A 54 1.82 6.45 2.34
N VAL A 55 1.82 7.36 1.37
CA VAL A 55 0.82 8.43 1.27
C VAL A 55 -0.41 7.91 0.54
N GLY A 56 -1.61 8.06 1.13
CA GLY A 56 -2.90 7.84 0.47
C GLY A 56 -3.60 9.12 0.04
N ASN A 57 -4.72 9.00 -0.69
CA ASN A 57 -5.43 10.18 -1.17
C ASN A 57 -6.03 11.02 -0.03
N HIS A 58 -6.43 10.39 1.07
CA HIS A 58 -6.91 11.10 2.25
C HIS A 58 -5.79 11.76 3.06
N ASP A 59 -4.55 11.30 2.91
CA ASP A 59 -3.36 11.93 3.52
C ASP A 59 -2.90 13.15 2.73
N GLU A 60 -3.04 13.10 1.40
CA GLU A 60 -2.57 14.15 0.47
C GLU A 60 -3.53 15.35 0.39
N LEU A 61 -4.86 15.12 0.41
CA LEU A 61 -5.83 16.20 0.23
C LEU A 61 -7.18 15.92 0.90
N TYR A 62 -7.77 16.96 1.49
CA TYR A 62 -9.17 16.95 1.91
C TYR A 62 -9.81 18.31 1.65
N LEU A 63 -10.98 18.34 1.01
CA LEU A 63 -11.75 19.56 0.70
C LEU A 63 -10.90 20.68 0.06
N ASP A 64 -10.07 20.34 -0.93
CA ASP A 64 -9.21 21.26 -1.69
C ASP A 64 -7.97 21.81 -0.98
N GLU A 65 -7.66 21.37 0.25
CA GLU A 65 -6.41 21.70 0.95
C GLU A 65 -5.42 20.54 0.83
N SER A 66 -4.20 20.83 0.34
CA SER A 66 -3.10 19.84 0.34
C SER A 66 -2.57 19.66 1.77
N ASN A 67 -2.52 18.40 2.21
CA ASN A 67 -2.11 17.99 3.54
C ASN A 67 -0.77 17.22 3.54
N LEU A 68 -0.09 17.13 2.40
CA LEU A 68 1.18 16.41 2.31
C LEU A 68 2.25 16.99 3.24
N GLU A 69 2.24 18.30 3.48
CA GLU A 69 3.13 18.92 4.48
C GLU A 69 2.79 18.48 5.91
N ASN A 70 1.50 18.34 6.24
CA ASN A 70 1.07 17.79 7.53
C ASN A 70 1.53 16.33 7.68
N PHE A 71 1.36 15.52 6.63
CA PHE A 71 1.87 14.14 6.59
C PHE A 71 3.38 14.11 6.81
N ARG A 72 4.15 14.94 6.09
CA ARG A 72 5.62 15.00 6.23
C ARG A 72 6.08 15.43 7.61
N ALA A 73 5.37 16.39 8.21
CA ALA A 73 5.68 16.91 9.53
C ALA A 73 5.33 15.95 10.67
N THR A 74 4.37 15.02 10.45
CA THR A 74 3.79 14.19 11.53
C THR A 74 4.14 12.72 11.39
N ILE A 75 4.04 12.18 10.18
CA ILE A 75 4.27 10.77 9.86
C ILE A 75 5.70 10.55 9.35
N GLY A 76 6.13 11.34 8.37
CA GLY A 76 7.48 11.28 7.82
C GLY A 76 7.53 11.38 6.29
N LYS A 77 8.64 10.91 5.71
CA LYS A 77 8.88 11.04 4.27
C LYS A 77 7.83 10.28 3.45
N ALA A 78 7.36 10.88 2.36
CA ALA A 78 6.48 10.22 1.40
C ALA A 78 7.20 9.09 0.63
N HIS A 79 8.50 9.27 0.39
CA HIS A 79 9.40 8.31 -0.21
C HIS A 79 10.34 7.74 0.85
N TRP A 80 10.35 6.42 0.98
CA TRP A 80 11.26 5.71 1.87
C TRP A 80 11.69 4.38 1.25
N VAL A 81 12.83 3.89 1.72
CA VAL A 81 13.38 2.58 1.37
C VAL A 81 13.75 1.86 2.65
N ILE A 82 13.36 0.59 2.74
CA ILE A 82 13.78 -0.30 3.83
C ILE A 82 14.71 -1.34 3.21
N ASP A 83 15.98 -1.31 3.60
CA ASP A 83 16.95 -2.33 3.25
C ASP A 83 17.25 -3.23 4.44
N ILE A 84 17.16 -4.55 4.24
CA ILE A 84 17.55 -5.54 5.24
C ILE A 84 18.53 -6.52 4.59
N PRO A 85 19.85 -6.22 4.64
CA PRO A 85 20.88 -6.96 3.90
C PRO A 85 20.93 -8.46 4.20
N VAL A 86 20.70 -8.85 5.46
CA VAL A 86 20.71 -10.27 5.88
C VAL A 86 19.65 -11.11 5.16
N PHE A 87 18.54 -10.48 4.76
CA PHE A 87 17.46 -11.11 3.99
C PHE A 87 17.51 -10.78 2.50
N ASN A 88 18.55 -10.08 2.03
CA ASN A 88 18.66 -9.61 0.66
C ASN A 88 17.37 -8.91 0.20
N PHE A 89 16.83 -8.06 1.09
CA PHE A 89 15.48 -7.51 0.99
C PHE A 89 15.52 -6.00 0.85
N ARG A 90 14.67 -5.49 -0.04
CA ARG A 90 14.39 -4.08 -0.22
C ARG A 90 12.88 -3.85 -0.34
N CYS A 91 12.35 -2.88 0.37
CA CYS A 91 11.00 -2.35 0.14
C CYS A 91 11.09 -0.87 -0.22
N ILE A 92 10.42 -0.47 -1.31
CA ILE A 92 10.43 0.88 -1.86
C ILE A 92 9.01 1.43 -1.78
N ALA A 93 8.82 2.58 -1.12
CA ALA A 93 7.55 3.30 -1.15
C ALA A 93 7.49 4.29 -2.30
N LEU A 94 6.38 4.25 -3.03
CA LEU A 94 6.01 5.24 -4.04
C LEU A 94 4.78 6.04 -3.57
N ASN A 95 4.68 7.27 -4.05
CA ASN A 95 3.46 8.06 -4.04
C ASN A 95 2.81 8.05 -5.43
N ASN A 96 1.77 7.25 -5.59
CA ASN A 96 1.01 7.16 -6.84
C ASN A 96 -0.31 7.95 -6.82
N VAL A 97 -0.39 8.95 -5.95
CA VAL A 97 -1.52 9.87 -5.83
C VAL A 97 -1.14 11.20 -6.51
N ILE A 98 -1.68 11.47 -7.70
CA ILE A 98 -1.32 12.66 -8.49
C ILE A 98 -2.24 13.84 -8.16
N SER A 99 -3.56 13.60 -8.18
CA SER A 99 -4.54 14.64 -7.88
C SER A 99 -5.71 14.00 -7.14
N PRO A 100 -5.69 14.00 -5.80
CA PRO A 100 -6.78 13.41 -5.02
C PRO A 100 -8.13 14.07 -5.31
N LYS A 101 -8.16 15.40 -5.53
CA LYS A 101 -9.37 16.17 -5.84
C LYS A 101 -10.14 15.56 -7.02
N ASN A 102 -9.37 15.20 -8.04
CA ASN A 102 -9.89 14.67 -9.29
C ASN A 102 -9.81 13.14 -9.33
N LYS A 103 -9.45 12.49 -8.21
CA LYS A 103 -9.30 11.04 -8.11
C LYS A 103 -8.32 10.49 -9.16
N ILE A 104 -7.24 11.22 -9.42
CA ILE A 104 -6.22 10.86 -10.39
C ILE A 104 -5.08 10.17 -9.66
N TYR A 105 -4.92 8.90 -9.98
CA TYR A 105 -3.84 8.04 -9.54
C TYR A 105 -2.95 7.69 -10.72
N GLY A 106 -1.69 7.36 -10.45
CA GLY A 106 -0.71 6.99 -11.45
C GLY A 106 0.66 7.49 -11.08
N PHE A 107 1.52 7.70 -12.08
CA PHE A 107 2.90 8.09 -11.84
C PHE A 107 3.25 9.34 -12.63
N THR A 108 4.09 10.18 -12.03
CA THR A 108 4.79 11.24 -12.74
C THR A 108 6.15 10.74 -13.17
N ASP A 109 6.77 11.37 -14.18
CA ASP A 109 8.13 11.02 -14.60
C ASP A 109 9.13 11.11 -13.44
N ARG A 110 8.93 12.03 -12.49
CA ARG A 110 9.75 12.12 -11.27
C ARG A 110 9.61 10.89 -10.37
N GLU A 111 8.39 10.36 -10.24
CA GLU A 111 8.11 9.18 -9.45
C GLU A 111 8.74 7.93 -10.08
N LEU A 112 8.68 7.82 -11.41
CA LEU A 112 9.28 6.72 -12.16
C LEU A 112 10.82 6.79 -12.16
N ASN A 113 11.40 7.98 -12.33
CA ASN A 113 12.85 8.17 -12.19
C ASN A 113 13.34 7.79 -10.78
N TYR A 114 12.57 8.14 -9.74
CA TYR A 114 12.88 7.71 -8.37
C TYR A 114 12.82 6.18 -8.25
N LEU A 115 11.78 5.54 -8.78
CA LEU A 115 11.66 4.09 -8.77
C LEU A 115 12.83 3.41 -9.50
N GLU A 116 13.16 3.87 -10.71
CA GLU A 116 14.28 3.34 -11.51
C GLU A 116 15.60 3.42 -10.73
N GLN A 117 15.89 4.57 -10.13
CA GLN A 117 17.08 4.74 -9.27
C GLN A 117 17.09 3.78 -8.08
N GLN A 118 15.95 3.52 -7.44
CA GLN A 118 15.89 2.56 -6.33
C GLN A 118 16.00 1.11 -6.80
N LEU A 119 15.70 0.83 -8.08
CA LEU A 119 15.72 -0.50 -8.67
C LEU A 119 17.07 -0.90 -9.30
N GLU A 120 17.96 0.05 -9.60
CA GLU A 120 19.24 -0.17 -10.31
C GLU A 120 20.09 -1.29 -9.66
N ASP A 121 20.27 -1.22 -8.33
CA ASP A 121 21.01 -2.23 -7.54
C ASP A 121 20.09 -3.02 -6.59
N ALA A 122 18.79 -3.07 -6.89
CA ALA A 122 17.84 -3.68 -5.98
C ALA A 122 18.06 -5.20 -5.88
N PRO A 123 18.01 -5.76 -4.66
CA PRO A 123 18.22 -7.18 -4.47
C PRO A 123 17.05 -8.01 -5.01
N ARG A 124 17.22 -9.33 -5.04
CA ARG A 124 16.17 -10.22 -5.55
C ARG A 124 14.87 -10.13 -4.75
N ASN A 125 14.90 -9.93 -3.43
CA ASN A 125 13.69 -9.77 -2.64
C ASN A 125 13.25 -8.29 -2.60
N THR A 126 12.90 -7.75 -3.77
CA THR A 126 12.42 -6.38 -3.89
C THR A 126 10.90 -6.31 -3.92
N VAL A 127 10.36 -5.41 -3.12
CA VAL A 127 8.93 -5.11 -2.99
C VAL A 127 8.71 -3.62 -3.25
N VAL A 128 7.64 -3.29 -3.97
CA VAL A 128 7.16 -1.91 -4.09
C VAL A 128 5.87 -1.78 -3.28
N ALA A 129 5.74 -0.71 -2.49
CA ALA A 129 4.54 -0.41 -1.71
C ALA A 129 4.00 0.96 -2.12
N MET A 130 2.69 1.04 -2.36
CA MET A 130 2.01 2.29 -2.71
C MET A 130 0.53 2.20 -2.34
N HIS A 131 -0.20 3.28 -2.57
CA HIS A 131 -1.59 3.37 -2.15
C HIS A 131 -2.55 2.76 -3.16
N ALA A 132 -2.67 3.31 -4.36
CA ALA A 132 -3.70 2.89 -5.31
C ALA A 132 -3.28 1.69 -6.18
N GLN A 133 -4.21 0.79 -6.45
CA GLN A 133 -4.04 -0.36 -7.36
C GLN A 133 -4.26 0.04 -8.85
N PRO A 134 -3.78 -0.77 -9.82
CA PRO A 134 -4.10 -0.56 -11.24
C PRO A 134 -5.55 -0.93 -11.57
N ASN A 135 -6.17 -0.19 -12.50
CA ASN A 135 -7.52 -0.47 -13.00
C ASN A 135 -7.47 -1.54 -14.09
N ILE A 136 -7.20 -2.79 -13.70
CA ILE A 136 -7.05 -3.89 -14.64
C ILE A 136 -7.45 -5.24 -14.05
N GLY A 137 -7.87 -6.16 -14.91
CA GLY A 137 -8.29 -7.49 -14.51
C GLY A 137 -9.53 -7.40 -13.63
N ARG A 138 -9.48 -8.00 -12.44
CA ARG A 138 -10.58 -7.91 -11.47
C ARG A 138 -10.78 -6.50 -10.91
N TRP A 139 -9.81 -5.60 -11.05
CA TRP A 139 -9.87 -4.24 -10.53
C TRP A 139 -10.26 -3.21 -11.58
N SER A 140 -10.69 -3.64 -12.78
CA SER A 140 -10.93 -2.72 -13.92
C SER A 140 -11.97 -1.64 -13.66
N ASN A 141 -12.94 -1.90 -12.79
CA ASN A 141 -14.04 -0.99 -12.48
C ASN A 141 -13.85 -0.24 -11.15
N LEU A 142 -12.76 -0.54 -10.43
CA LEU A 142 -12.45 0.11 -9.16
C LEU A 142 -11.73 1.43 -9.42
N GLU A 143 -11.83 2.34 -8.47
CA GLU A 143 -11.06 3.59 -8.49
C GLU A 143 -9.58 3.29 -8.23
N GLY A 144 -8.70 3.72 -9.13
CA GLY A 144 -7.28 3.40 -9.11
C GLY A 144 -6.58 3.96 -10.35
N PHE A 145 -5.33 3.58 -10.61
CA PHE A 145 -4.56 4.19 -11.70
C PHE A 145 -4.83 3.54 -13.07
N PRO A 146 -4.94 4.35 -14.14
CA PRO A 146 -5.16 3.83 -15.49
C PRO A 146 -3.92 3.11 -15.99
N VAL A 147 -4.10 2.00 -16.71
CA VAL A 147 -2.96 1.21 -17.24
C VAL A 147 -2.55 1.62 -18.65
N THR A 148 -3.29 2.48 -19.33
CA THR A 148 -3.07 2.84 -20.75
C THR A 148 -2.18 4.07 -20.93
N THR A 149 -1.90 4.83 -19.88
CA THR A 149 -1.00 5.99 -19.95
C THR A 149 0.46 5.53 -20.14
N PRO A 150 1.31 6.30 -20.84
CA PRO A 150 2.73 5.99 -20.99
C PRO A 150 3.44 5.71 -19.66
N GLN A 151 3.19 6.54 -18.64
CA GLN A 151 3.81 6.42 -17.31
C GLN A 151 3.44 5.11 -16.60
N SER A 152 2.16 4.71 -16.63
CA SER A 152 1.76 3.40 -16.09
C SER A 152 2.37 2.25 -16.88
N GLN A 153 2.47 2.37 -18.20
CA GLN A 153 3.12 1.36 -19.03
C GLN A 153 4.61 1.21 -18.69
N GLU A 154 5.29 2.32 -18.41
CA GLU A 154 6.69 2.37 -17.96
C GLU A 154 6.86 1.79 -16.55
N PHE A 155 5.96 2.10 -15.61
CA PHE A 155 5.94 1.45 -14.29
C PHE A 155 5.92 -0.08 -14.42
N PHE A 156 5.05 -0.62 -15.28
CA PHE A 156 4.99 -2.06 -15.53
C PHE A 156 6.25 -2.62 -16.20
N ASP A 157 6.95 -1.83 -17.03
CA ASP A 157 8.24 -2.26 -17.58
C ASP A 157 9.30 -2.32 -16.47
N LEU A 158 9.46 -1.25 -15.69
CA LEU A 158 10.43 -1.17 -14.60
C LEU A 158 10.30 -2.34 -13.61
N ILE A 159 9.08 -2.61 -13.11
CA ILE A 159 8.90 -3.70 -12.13
C ILE A 159 9.17 -5.08 -12.73
N GLN A 160 8.97 -5.27 -14.04
CA GLN A 160 9.20 -6.55 -14.71
C GLN A 160 10.67 -6.76 -15.06
N GLU A 161 11.33 -5.72 -15.59
CA GLU A 161 12.76 -5.75 -15.97
C GLU A 161 13.64 -6.01 -14.75
N HIS A 162 13.33 -5.33 -13.64
CA HIS A 162 14.02 -5.51 -12.36
C HIS A 162 13.46 -6.68 -11.53
N ARG A 163 12.49 -7.43 -12.05
CA ARG A 163 11.91 -8.62 -11.41
C ARG A 163 11.43 -8.37 -9.98
N VAL A 164 10.78 -7.23 -9.75
CA VAL A 164 10.10 -6.91 -8.48
C VAL A 164 9.17 -8.06 -8.13
N LYS A 165 9.30 -8.59 -6.91
CA LYS A 165 8.56 -9.79 -6.51
C LYS A 165 7.11 -9.50 -6.23
N LYS A 166 6.86 -8.40 -5.51
CA LYS A 166 5.53 -8.02 -5.04
C LYS A 166 5.32 -6.53 -5.16
N VAL A 167 4.11 -6.15 -5.53
CA VAL A 167 3.61 -4.78 -5.46
C VAL A 167 2.45 -4.75 -4.48
N LEU A 168 2.62 -4.05 -3.37
CA LEU A 168 1.66 -3.98 -2.28
C LEU A 168 0.82 -2.72 -2.44
N VAL A 169 -0.49 -2.89 -2.59
CA VAL A 169 -1.46 -1.80 -2.82
C VAL A 169 -2.64 -1.85 -1.83
N SER A 170 -3.35 -0.75 -1.71
CA SER A 170 -4.45 -0.52 -0.78
C SER A 170 -5.57 0.24 -1.49
N HIS A 171 -6.06 1.35 -0.92
CA HIS A 171 -7.13 2.22 -1.40
C HIS A 171 -8.51 1.56 -1.38
N VAL A 172 -8.67 0.44 -2.08
CA VAL A 172 -9.89 -0.37 -2.00
C VAL A 172 -9.93 -1.10 -0.66
N HIS A 173 -11.01 -0.89 0.10
CA HIS A 173 -11.21 -1.40 1.45
C HIS A 173 -11.64 -2.87 1.45
N ALA A 174 -10.82 -3.72 0.84
CA ALA A 174 -11.02 -5.15 0.69
C ALA A 174 -9.67 -5.88 0.70
N TYR A 175 -9.68 -7.15 0.34
CA TYR A 175 -8.49 -7.91 -0.02
C TYR A 175 -8.68 -8.62 -1.36
N ASP A 176 -7.63 -8.58 -2.18
CA ASP A 176 -7.53 -9.32 -3.43
C ASP A 176 -6.05 -9.50 -3.83
N GLU A 177 -5.76 -10.46 -4.72
CA GLU A 177 -4.43 -10.71 -5.26
C GLU A 177 -4.48 -11.11 -6.73
N GLN A 178 -3.63 -10.51 -7.56
CA GLN A 178 -3.46 -10.97 -8.92
C GLN A 178 -2.02 -10.82 -9.41
N PHE A 179 -1.57 -11.84 -10.15
CA PHE A 179 -0.34 -11.77 -10.90
C PHE A 179 -0.60 -11.05 -12.22
N ILE A 180 0.19 -10.01 -12.49
CA ILE A 180 0.05 -9.17 -13.67
C ILE A 180 1.35 -9.19 -14.47
N ARG A 181 1.24 -9.45 -15.77
CA ARG A 181 2.33 -9.31 -16.73
C ARG A 181 1.92 -8.43 -17.91
N LYS A 182 2.66 -7.35 -18.16
CA LYS A 182 2.62 -6.59 -19.40
C LYS A 182 3.32 -7.37 -20.53
N ASN A 183 2.64 -7.44 -21.67
CA ASN A 183 3.12 -8.01 -22.92
C ASN A 183 3.82 -6.93 -23.76
N ARG A 184 4.66 -7.35 -24.73
CA ARG A 184 5.42 -6.43 -25.60
C ARG A 184 4.55 -5.46 -26.41
N ASN A 185 3.29 -5.81 -26.67
CA ASN A 185 2.34 -4.97 -27.38
C ASN A 185 1.53 -4.04 -26.45
N GLY A 186 1.92 -3.90 -25.17
CA GLY A 186 1.25 -3.06 -24.18
C GLY A 186 -0.02 -3.66 -23.54
N THR A 187 -0.45 -4.84 -23.98
CA THR A 187 -1.55 -5.59 -23.36
C THR A 187 -1.09 -6.33 -22.10
N PHE A 188 -2.02 -6.90 -21.33
CA PHE A 188 -1.70 -7.59 -20.08
C PHE A 188 -2.20 -9.03 -20.06
N THR A 189 -1.49 -9.88 -19.33
CA THR A 189 -1.88 -11.26 -19.00
C THR A 189 -1.95 -11.41 -17.50
N PHE A 190 -3.01 -12.04 -17.01
CA PHE A 190 -3.23 -12.32 -15.59
C PHE A 190 -2.81 -13.74 -15.22
N GLY A 191 -2.50 -13.98 -13.94
CA GLY A 191 -2.07 -15.29 -13.43
C GLY A 191 -0.59 -15.60 -13.61
N ARG A 192 0.20 -14.64 -14.13
CA ARG A 192 1.66 -14.71 -14.23
C ARG A 192 2.26 -13.30 -14.16
N GLY A 193 3.55 -13.20 -13.84
CA GLY A 193 4.26 -11.92 -13.77
C GLY A 193 4.52 -11.48 -12.34
N THR A 194 4.43 -10.18 -12.09
CA THR A 194 4.59 -9.59 -10.76
C THR A 194 3.33 -9.80 -9.95
N ASP A 195 3.49 -10.14 -8.67
CA ASP A 195 2.40 -10.38 -7.75
C ASP A 195 1.90 -9.06 -7.14
N PHE A 196 0.64 -8.70 -7.40
CA PHE A 196 0.01 -7.53 -6.80
C PHE A 196 -0.90 -7.98 -5.67
N VAL A 197 -0.64 -7.46 -4.46
CA VAL A 197 -1.41 -7.77 -3.26
C VAL A 197 -2.16 -6.53 -2.80
N LEU A 198 -3.49 -6.57 -2.93
CA LEU A 198 -4.41 -5.56 -2.46
C LEU A 198 -4.89 -5.90 -1.04
N SER A 199 -4.67 -4.99 -0.09
CA SER A 199 -5.29 -5.12 1.23
C SER A 199 -5.46 -3.73 1.87
N GLY A 200 -6.67 -3.18 1.71
CA GLY A 200 -7.06 -1.87 2.26
C GLY A 200 -8.09 -1.94 3.38
N GLY A 201 -8.51 -3.14 3.78
CA GLY A 201 -9.49 -3.36 4.86
C GLY A 201 -8.93 -3.14 6.27
N ALA A 202 -8.04 -2.17 6.50
CA ALA A 202 -7.40 -2.00 7.81
C ALA A 202 -8.28 -1.30 8.85
N GLY A 203 -9.42 -0.71 8.47
CA GLY A 203 -10.35 -0.09 9.43
C GLY A 203 -11.36 0.89 8.85
N ALA A 204 -11.15 1.40 7.63
CA ALA A 204 -12.15 2.19 6.93
C ALA A 204 -13.34 1.30 6.45
N PRO A 205 -14.54 1.87 6.23
CA PRO A 205 -15.72 1.11 5.80
C PRO A 205 -15.44 0.26 4.56
N LEU A 206 -15.79 -1.02 4.62
CA LEU A 206 -15.43 -2.01 3.61
C LEU A 206 -16.13 -1.75 2.26
N ASP A 207 -15.43 -2.08 1.18
CA ASP A 207 -15.99 -2.07 -0.17
C ASP A 207 -16.69 -3.40 -0.46
N PHE A 208 -17.88 -3.33 -1.05
CA PHE A 208 -18.72 -4.49 -1.35
C PHE A 208 -18.84 -4.77 -2.86
N GLU A 209 -18.06 -4.06 -3.67
CA GLU A 209 -18.12 -4.19 -5.12
C GLU A 209 -17.53 -5.52 -5.60
N GLN A 210 -18.30 -6.23 -6.44
CA GLN A 210 -17.78 -7.37 -7.20
C GLN A 210 -16.78 -6.85 -8.26
N PRO A 211 -15.67 -7.55 -8.54
CA PRO A 211 -15.37 -8.95 -8.23
C PRO A 211 -14.29 -9.15 -7.14
N LEU A 212 -14.29 -8.34 -6.08
CA LEU A 212 -13.31 -8.46 -4.99
C LEU A 212 -13.43 -9.81 -4.26
N ILE A 213 -12.28 -10.44 -3.95
CA ILE A 213 -12.25 -11.80 -3.37
C ILE A 213 -12.80 -11.80 -1.94
N LEU A 214 -12.41 -10.84 -1.09
CA LEU A 214 -12.88 -10.77 0.30
C LEU A 214 -13.07 -9.33 0.76
N ASN A 215 -14.22 -9.07 1.37
CA ASN A 215 -14.64 -7.81 1.95
C ASN A 215 -14.72 -7.92 3.48
N ASN A 216 -13.59 -8.25 4.10
CA ASN A 216 -13.43 -8.28 5.56
C ASN A 216 -12.38 -7.26 5.96
N TYR A 217 -12.45 -6.77 7.21
CA TYR A 217 -11.29 -6.13 7.80
C TYR A 217 -10.14 -7.12 7.77
N ASN A 218 -8.97 -6.68 7.30
CA ASN A 218 -7.83 -7.56 7.06
C ASN A 218 -6.47 -6.87 7.17
N PHE A 219 -5.43 -7.70 7.31
CA PHE A 219 -4.05 -7.35 6.97
C PHE A 219 -3.34 -8.58 6.40
N THR A 220 -2.15 -8.37 5.83
CA THR A 220 -1.35 -9.46 5.25
C THR A 220 0.00 -9.58 5.96
N GLU A 221 0.42 -10.80 6.21
CA GLU A 221 1.73 -11.14 6.79
C GLU A 221 2.62 -11.77 5.72
N PHE A 222 3.90 -11.41 5.73
CA PHE A 222 4.90 -11.95 4.82
C PHE A 222 6.12 -12.44 5.59
N PHE A 223 6.63 -13.61 5.20
CA PHE A 223 7.87 -14.15 5.75
C PHE A 223 9.00 -13.95 4.75
N VAL A 224 10.02 -13.22 5.15
CA VAL A 224 11.18 -12.94 4.30
C VAL A 224 12.34 -13.83 4.73
N SER A 225 12.87 -14.58 3.77
CA SER A 225 14.14 -15.28 3.87
C SER A 225 15.13 -14.66 2.89
N ARG A 226 16.42 -14.99 3.00
CA ARG A 226 17.45 -14.54 2.05
C ARG A 226 17.14 -14.88 0.59
N TYR A 227 16.31 -15.89 0.33
CA TYR A 227 16.02 -16.39 -1.01
C TYR A 227 14.64 -16.01 -1.53
N ASN A 228 13.67 -15.84 -0.61
CA ASN A 228 12.29 -15.62 -1.01
C ASN A 228 11.44 -14.81 -0.01
N ILE A 229 10.35 -14.27 -0.54
CA ILE A 229 9.25 -13.67 0.22
C ILE A 229 8.06 -14.63 0.11
N LEU A 230 7.65 -15.20 1.22
CA LEU A 230 6.49 -16.11 1.31
C LEU A 230 5.25 -15.34 1.79
N GLY A 231 4.09 -15.84 1.40
CA GLY A 231 2.80 -15.18 1.64
C GLY A 231 2.26 -14.44 0.40
N PRO A 232 1.20 -13.65 0.58
CA PRO A 232 0.67 -13.21 1.87
C PRO A 232 -0.05 -14.34 2.64
N LEU A 233 0.09 -14.33 3.96
CA LEU A 233 -0.91 -14.94 4.84
C LEU A 233 -1.95 -13.88 5.17
N LEU A 234 -3.20 -14.14 4.81
CA LEU A 234 -4.31 -13.24 5.08
C LEU A 234 -4.82 -13.44 6.51
N TRP A 235 -4.80 -12.37 7.29
CA TRP A 235 -5.46 -12.29 8.59
C TRP A 235 -6.76 -11.50 8.45
N LYS A 236 -7.85 -12.07 8.97
CA LYS A 236 -9.20 -11.49 8.92
C LYS A 236 -9.98 -11.88 10.18
N ASP A 237 -11.15 -11.27 10.36
CA ASP A 237 -12.11 -11.56 11.44
C ASP A 237 -11.63 -11.16 12.85
N PHE A 238 -11.47 -9.85 13.09
CA PHE A 238 -10.88 -9.30 14.31
C PHE A 238 -11.88 -9.02 15.47
N GLY A 239 -13.11 -9.50 15.37
CA GLY A 239 -14.17 -9.25 16.34
C GLY A 239 -14.81 -7.86 16.20
N ARG A 240 -15.57 -7.41 17.23
CA ARG A 240 -16.25 -6.12 17.25
C ARG A 240 -15.47 -5.08 18.07
N PRO A 241 -15.41 -3.80 17.65
CA PRO A 241 -14.83 -2.74 18.46
C PRO A 241 -15.46 -2.66 19.85
N ARG A 242 -14.64 -2.38 20.88
CA ARG A 242 -15.13 -2.19 22.25
C ARG A 242 -15.85 -0.85 22.47
N ARG A 243 -15.78 0.07 21.50
CA ARG A 243 -16.45 1.38 21.50
C ARG A 243 -17.02 1.64 20.11
N ASN A 244 -18.26 2.16 20.05
CA ASN A 244 -18.84 2.59 18.80
C ASN A 244 -18.03 3.77 18.25
N CYS A 245 -17.73 3.75 16.95
CA CYS A 245 -17.17 4.89 16.23
C CYS A 245 -18.24 5.99 16.17
N LEU A 246 -17.87 7.21 16.60
CA LEU A 246 -18.66 8.43 16.37
C LEU A 246 -18.22 9.06 15.05
#